data_AF-H0ACI6-F1
#
_entry.id   AF-H0ACI6-F1
#
_cell.length_a   1.000
_cell.length_b   1.000
_cell.length_c   1.000
_cell.angle_alpha   90.00
_cell.angle_beta   90.00
_cell.angle_gamma   90.00
#
_symmetry.space_group_name_H-M   'P 1'
#
loop_
_entity.id
_entity.type
_entity.pdbx_description
1 polymer ?
#
loop_
_entity_poly.entity_id
_entity_poly.type
_entity_poly.pdbx_seq_one_letter_code
_entity_poly.pdbx_strand_id
1 'polypeptide(L)'
;MGGGKDPEIVWRDRLSKAVETVDKLEELDADIKVAISGAGDYHGKTEAEMIRDFAEEEFQELVNGYDVLMEDKSKNTEENVVKLHEIAVRHEVDALFVVSSKDHIPRVVRDWEEDLLTEEGILVAAIGSDKTYAASKKEPFILEAAMYEPFVEAFNEAWKVKPENYSEAAQEVREVLRKYQ
;
A
#
# COMPACT_ATOMS: atom_id res chain seq x y z
N MET A 1 13.10 -7.16 -21.41
CA MET A 1 13.68 -8.17 -20.50
C MET A 1 14.48 -7.40 -19.45
N GLY A 2 13.96 -7.02 -18.29
CA GLY A 2 13.04 -7.67 -17.36
C GLY A 2 13.76 -7.63 -16.00
N GLY A 3 13.93 -6.42 -15.43
CA GLY A 3 14.83 -6.14 -14.30
C GLY A 3 14.14 -6.13 -12.93
N GLY A 4 13.13 -6.97 -12.74
CA GLY A 4 12.41 -7.15 -11.48
C GLY A 4 12.94 -8.36 -10.69
N LYS A 5 12.66 -8.41 -9.39
CA LYS A 5 12.82 -9.64 -8.59
C LYS A 5 11.79 -10.69 -9.04
N ASP A 6 12.05 -11.94 -8.65
CA ASP A 6 11.10 -13.05 -8.79
C ASP A 6 9.71 -12.63 -8.24
N PRO A 7 8.63 -12.73 -9.04
CA PRO A 7 7.28 -12.35 -8.61
C PRO A 7 6.86 -12.96 -7.28
N GLU A 8 7.17 -14.23 -7.02
CA GLU A 8 6.79 -14.90 -5.76
C GLU A 8 7.46 -14.27 -4.55
N ILE A 9 8.71 -13.80 -4.68
CA ILE A 9 9.41 -13.08 -3.60
C ILE A 9 8.71 -11.76 -3.30
N VAL A 10 8.21 -11.08 -4.34
CA VAL A 10 7.48 -9.82 -4.21
C VAL A 10 6.10 -10.05 -3.60
N TRP A 11 5.38 -11.07 -4.05
CA TRP A 11 4.07 -11.43 -3.53
C TRP A 11 4.16 -11.83 -2.06
N ARG A 12 5.09 -12.70 -1.69
CA ARG A 12 5.30 -13.09 -0.29
C ARG A 12 5.56 -11.89 0.61
N ASP A 13 6.42 -10.96 0.18
CA ASP A 13 6.75 -9.76 0.94
C ASP A 13 5.54 -8.84 1.16
N ARG A 14 4.74 -8.63 0.11
CA ARG A 14 3.52 -7.81 0.17
C ARG A 14 2.43 -8.49 0.98
N LEU A 15 2.21 -9.79 0.79
CA LEU A 15 1.20 -10.56 1.53
C LEU A 15 1.54 -10.66 3.02
N SER A 16 2.82 -10.87 3.38
CA SER A 16 3.25 -10.79 4.79
C SER A 16 2.95 -9.42 5.40
N LYS A 17 3.20 -8.33 4.66
CA LYS A 17 2.86 -6.98 5.13
C LYS A 17 1.34 -6.75 5.22
N ALA A 18 0.57 -7.38 4.34
CA ALA A 18 -0.89 -7.35 4.40
C ALA A 18 -1.42 -8.06 5.66
N VAL A 19 -0.90 -9.25 6.01
CA VAL A 19 -1.22 -9.93 7.28
C VAL A 19 -0.92 -9.01 8.46
N GLU A 20 0.30 -8.46 8.54
CA GLU A 20 0.67 -7.54 9.64
C GLU A 20 -0.23 -6.30 9.74
N THR A 21 -0.77 -5.83 8.62
CA THR A 21 -1.65 -4.67 8.58
C THR A 21 -3.05 -5.05 9.06
N VAL A 22 -3.54 -6.19 8.59
CA VAL A 22 -4.84 -6.74 8.97
C VAL A 22 -4.89 -7.06 10.46
N ASP A 23 -3.87 -7.72 11.02
CA ASP A 23 -3.79 -8.03 12.47
C ASP A 23 -3.94 -6.76 13.33
N LYS A 24 -3.31 -5.65 12.92
CA LYS A 24 -3.42 -4.36 13.62
C LYS A 24 -4.80 -3.72 13.50
N LEU A 25 -5.48 -3.92 12.38
CA LEU A 25 -6.82 -3.41 12.16
C LEU A 25 -7.85 -4.25 12.94
N GLU A 26 -7.63 -5.56 13.08
CA GLU A 26 -8.44 -6.43 13.96
C GLU A 26 -8.33 -6.02 15.44
N GLU A 27 -7.14 -5.63 15.91
CA GLU A 27 -6.95 -5.08 17.27
C GLU A 27 -7.80 -3.82 17.53
N LEU A 28 -8.26 -3.15 16.46
CA LEU A 28 -9.13 -1.97 16.50
C LEU A 28 -10.61 -2.30 16.26
N ASP A 29 -10.99 -3.58 16.17
CA ASP A 29 -12.36 -4.04 15.88
C ASP A 29 -12.90 -3.52 14.53
N ALA A 30 -12.02 -3.41 13.53
CA ALA A 30 -12.40 -2.99 12.17
C ALA A 30 -13.08 -4.13 11.40
N ASP A 31 -14.09 -3.79 10.59
CA ASP A 31 -14.67 -4.71 9.59
C ASP A 31 -13.80 -4.68 8.32
N ILE A 32 -13.08 -5.77 8.04
CA ILE A 32 -12.01 -5.81 7.05
C ILE A 32 -12.46 -6.58 5.80
N LYS A 33 -12.23 -5.96 4.64
CA LYS A 33 -12.27 -6.62 3.32
C LYS A 33 -10.88 -6.59 2.71
N VAL A 34 -10.50 -7.67 2.03
CA VAL A 34 -9.20 -7.78 1.36
C VAL A 34 -9.44 -7.71 -0.13
N ALA A 35 -8.74 -6.81 -0.83
CA ALA A 35 -8.77 -6.73 -2.28
C ALA A 35 -7.41 -7.13 -2.86
N ILE A 36 -7.40 -8.04 -3.83
CA ILE A 36 -6.20 -8.41 -4.60
C ILE A 36 -6.33 -7.78 -5.99
N SER A 37 -5.40 -6.88 -6.32
CA SER A 37 -5.37 -6.17 -7.60
C SER A 37 -4.15 -6.52 -8.45
N GLY A 38 -4.38 -6.69 -9.74
CA GLY A 38 -3.35 -6.95 -10.73
C GLY A 38 -3.94 -7.59 -11.98
N ALA A 39 -3.64 -7.02 -13.14
CA ALA A 39 -4.25 -7.45 -14.39
C ALA A 39 -3.26 -7.73 -15.51
N GLY A 40 -1.97 -7.88 -15.17
CA GLY A 40 -1.02 -8.48 -16.10
C GLY A 40 -1.45 -9.90 -16.46
N ASP A 41 -1.55 -10.21 -17.76
CA ASP A 41 -1.84 -11.58 -18.22
C ASP A 41 -0.54 -12.39 -18.25
N TYR A 42 -0.52 -13.47 -17.48
CA TYR A 42 0.53 -14.46 -17.45
C TYR A 42 -0.05 -15.83 -17.78
N HIS A 43 0.07 -16.21 -19.05
CA HIS A 43 -0.32 -17.53 -19.54
C HIS A 43 -1.82 -17.86 -19.33
N GLY A 44 -2.71 -16.87 -19.49
CA GLY A 44 -4.16 -17.06 -19.39
C GLY A 44 -4.72 -16.93 -17.98
N LYS A 45 -3.91 -16.47 -17.03
CA LYS A 45 -4.32 -15.99 -15.71
C LYS A 45 -3.90 -14.54 -15.53
N THR A 46 -4.72 -13.77 -14.85
CA THR A 46 -4.37 -12.42 -14.39
C THR A 46 -3.39 -12.49 -13.22
N GLU A 47 -2.62 -11.42 -13.03
CA GLU A 47 -1.72 -11.28 -11.89
C GLU A 47 -2.47 -11.40 -10.56
N ALA A 48 -3.68 -10.86 -10.46
CA ALA A 48 -4.52 -11.01 -9.29
C ALA A 48 -4.87 -12.47 -9.02
N GLU A 49 -5.27 -13.24 -10.06
CA GLU A 49 -5.55 -14.67 -9.91
C GLU A 49 -4.31 -15.44 -9.43
N MET A 50 -3.12 -15.15 -9.99
CA MET A 50 -1.89 -15.79 -9.54
C MET A 50 -1.53 -15.42 -8.08
N ILE A 51 -1.71 -14.16 -7.68
CA ILE A 51 -1.48 -13.72 -6.30
C ILE A 51 -2.46 -14.41 -5.36
N ARG A 52 -3.72 -14.57 -5.77
CA ARG A 52 -4.73 -15.28 -5.00
C ARG A 52 -4.36 -16.76 -4.82
N ASP A 53 -4.00 -17.45 -5.90
CA ASP A 53 -3.57 -18.86 -5.82
C ASP A 53 -2.37 -19.00 -4.86
N PHE A 54 -1.39 -18.10 -4.96
CA PHE A 54 -0.24 -18.07 -4.07
C PHE A 54 -0.63 -17.80 -2.61
N ALA A 55 -1.60 -16.92 -2.36
CA ALA A 55 -2.13 -16.64 -1.03
C ALA A 55 -2.94 -17.82 -0.47
N GLU A 56 -3.67 -18.56 -1.29
CA GLU A 56 -4.36 -19.80 -0.88
C GLU A 56 -3.38 -20.90 -0.45
N GLU A 57 -2.15 -20.89 -0.98
CA GLU A 57 -1.09 -21.83 -0.63
C GLU A 57 -0.28 -21.40 0.61
N GLU A 58 0.12 -20.12 0.71
CA GLU A 58 1.06 -19.65 1.73
C GLU A 58 0.47 -18.72 2.82
N PHE A 59 -0.69 -18.09 2.56
CA PHE A 59 -1.29 -17.06 3.43
C PHE A 59 -2.80 -17.30 3.61
N GLN A 60 -3.16 -18.54 3.96
CA GLN A 60 -4.54 -19.00 4.07
C GLN A 60 -5.40 -18.17 5.03
N GLU A 61 -4.79 -17.56 6.04
CA GLU A 61 -5.43 -16.63 6.96
C GLU A 61 -6.04 -15.42 6.26
N LEU A 62 -5.40 -14.89 5.20
CA LEU A 62 -5.95 -13.77 4.43
C LEU A 62 -7.11 -14.22 3.56
N VAL A 63 -7.01 -15.39 2.92
CA VAL A 63 -8.01 -15.81 1.93
C VAL A 63 -9.23 -16.46 2.58
N ASN A 64 -9.05 -17.18 3.69
CA ASN A 64 -10.13 -17.87 4.39
C ASN A 64 -10.72 -17.03 5.54
N GLY A 65 -9.97 -16.04 6.05
CA GLY A 65 -10.40 -15.19 7.16
C GLY A 65 -11.28 -14.02 6.74
N TYR A 66 -11.21 -13.59 5.48
CA TYR A 66 -11.81 -12.34 5.01
C TYR A 66 -12.61 -12.50 3.73
N ASP A 67 -13.50 -11.54 3.48
CA ASP A 67 -14.14 -11.38 2.17
C ASP A 67 -13.11 -10.86 1.16
N VAL A 68 -12.62 -11.75 0.29
CA VAL A 68 -11.61 -11.44 -0.72
C VAL A 68 -12.27 -10.99 -2.03
N LEU A 69 -12.00 -9.73 -2.40
CA LEU A 69 -12.40 -9.12 -3.64
C LEU A 69 -11.26 -9.21 -4.67
N MET A 70 -11.63 -9.42 -5.93
CA MET A 70 -10.70 -9.47 -7.05
C MET A 70 -10.81 -8.22 -7.91
N GLU A 71 -9.67 -7.59 -8.20
CA GLU A 71 -9.53 -6.55 -9.21
C GLU A 71 -8.58 -7.05 -10.31
N ASP A 72 -9.18 -7.54 -11.39
CA ASP A 72 -8.51 -8.24 -12.49
C ASP A 72 -8.70 -7.52 -13.84
N LYS A 73 -9.14 -6.26 -13.82
CA LYS A 73 -9.59 -5.51 -15.03
C LYS A 73 -8.72 -4.33 -15.40
N SER A 74 -7.89 -3.87 -14.47
CA SER A 74 -6.89 -2.85 -14.70
C SER A 74 -5.95 -3.21 -15.87
N LYS A 75 -5.15 -2.28 -16.36
CA LYS A 75 -4.16 -2.56 -17.41
C LYS A 75 -2.75 -2.09 -17.05
N ASN A 76 -2.67 -1.30 -16.00
CA ASN A 76 -1.47 -0.65 -15.52
C ASN A 76 -1.70 -0.17 -14.08
N THR A 77 -0.63 0.26 -13.41
CA THR A 77 -0.67 0.75 -12.03
C THR A 77 -1.70 1.86 -11.78
N GLU A 78 -1.85 2.79 -12.71
CA GLU A 78 -2.78 3.93 -12.61
C GLU A 78 -4.23 3.42 -12.55
N GLU A 79 -4.57 2.49 -13.45
CA GLU A 79 -5.88 1.82 -13.43
C GLU A 79 -6.09 0.95 -12.19
N ASN A 80 -5.06 0.28 -11.66
CA ASN A 80 -5.18 -0.50 -10.41
C ASN A 80 -5.66 0.41 -9.26
N VAL A 81 -5.01 1.57 -9.14
CA VAL A 81 -5.23 2.57 -8.09
C VAL A 81 -6.66 3.12 -8.16
N VAL A 82 -7.12 3.49 -9.35
CA VAL A 82 -8.50 3.96 -9.58
C VAL A 82 -9.52 2.84 -9.32
N LYS A 83 -9.27 1.61 -9.79
CA LYS A 83 -10.19 0.49 -9.63
C LYS A 83 -10.32 0.03 -8.19
N LEU A 84 -9.22 0.04 -7.43
CA LEU A 84 -9.25 -0.22 -5.99
C LEU A 84 -10.07 0.84 -5.25
N HIS A 85 -9.97 2.10 -5.64
CA HIS A 85 -10.81 3.16 -5.10
C HIS A 85 -12.30 2.95 -5.45
N GLU A 86 -12.62 2.65 -6.71
CA GLU A 86 -14.01 2.33 -7.12
C GLU A 86 -14.59 1.15 -6.33
N ILE A 87 -13.77 0.14 -5.99
CA ILE A 87 -14.15 -0.97 -5.12
C ILE A 87 -14.42 -0.46 -3.71
N ALA A 88 -13.50 0.32 -3.13
CA ALA A 88 -13.65 0.90 -1.80
C ALA A 88 -14.97 1.70 -1.67
N VAL A 89 -15.25 2.56 -2.64
CA VAL A 89 -16.48 3.37 -2.70
C VAL A 89 -17.73 2.50 -2.81
N ARG A 90 -17.73 1.50 -3.70
CA ARG A 90 -18.87 0.59 -3.89
C ARG A 90 -19.20 -0.20 -2.62
N HIS A 91 -18.18 -0.51 -1.84
CA HIS A 91 -18.29 -1.26 -0.60
C HIS A 91 -18.44 -0.35 0.64
N GLU A 92 -18.55 0.97 0.44
CA GLU A 92 -18.78 1.97 1.49
C GLU A 92 -17.73 1.87 2.62
N VAL A 93 -16.46 1.63 2.28
CA VAL A 93 -15.39 1.52 3.28
C VAL A 93 -14.96 2.89 3.78
N ASP A 94 -14.68 3.01 5.07
CA ASP A 94 -14.18 4.26 5.67
C ASP A 94 -12.70 4.51 5.35
N ALA A 95 -11.93 3.43 5.14
CA ALA A 95 -10.49 3.50 4.89
C ALA A 95 -10.02 2.46 3.87
N LEU A 96 -9.10 2.85 3.00
CA LEU A 96 -8.43 2.03 2.01
C LEU A 96 -6.92 1.97 2.29
N PHE A 97 -6.42 0.79 2.64
CA PHE A 97 -5.00 0.52 2.84
C PHE A 97 -4.44 -0.26 1.64
N VAL A 98 -3.55 0.35 0.86
CA VAL A 98 -2.90 -0.32 -0.27
C VAL A 98 -1.49 -0.74 0.10
N VAL A 99 -1.26 -2.05 0.12
CA VAL A 99 0.06 -2.65 0.36
C VAL A 99 0.79 -2.81 -0.97
N SER A 100 2.01 -2.28 -1.04
CA SER A 100 2.83 -2.36 -2.25
C SER A 100 4.32 -2.38 -1.87
N SER A 101 5.20 -2.66 -2.83
CA SER A 101 6.64 -2.60 -2.56
C SER A 101 7.06 -1.19 -2.17
N LYS A 102 7.98 -1.04 -1.20
CA LYS A 102 8.42 0.27 -0.69
C LYS A 102 8.80 1.27 -1.78
N ASP A 103 9.43 0.79 -2.84
CA ASP A 103 9.86 1.59 -4.00
C ASP A 103 8.74 1.96 -4.98
N HIS A 104 7.60 1.28 -4.87
CA HIS A 104 6.40 1.52 -5.68
C HIS A 104 5.42 2.49 -5.01
N ILE A 105 5.53 2.70 -3.69
CA ILE A 105 4.64 3.59 -2.91
C ILE A 105 4.57 5.02 -3.48
N PRO A 106 5.67 5.70 -3.85
CA PRO A 106 5.58 7.05 -4.39
C PRO A 106 4.73 7.14 -5.66
N ARG A 107 4.76 6.09 -6.48
CA ARG A 107 3.96 6.01 -7.68
C ARG A 107 2.48 5.84 -7.35
N VAL A 108 2.15 4.93 -6.43
CA VAL A 108 0.77 4.73 -5.96
C VAL A 108 0.19 6.03 -5.40
N VAL A 109 0.93 6.73 -4.55
CA VAL A 109 0.47 8.01 -3.95
C VAL A 109 0.28 9.10 -5.00
N ARG A 110 1.22 9.23 -5.94
CA ARG A 110 1.08 10.19 -7.05
C ARG A 110 -0.15 9.86 -7.90
N ASP A 111 -0.33 8.61 -8.29
CA ASP A 111 -1.45 8.18 -9.14
C ASP A 111 -2.79 8.44 -8.39
N TRP A 112 -2.84 8.31 -7.05
CA TRP A 112 -3.99 8.77 -6.27
C TRP A 112 -4.21 10.28 -6.32
N GLU A 113 -3.17 11.08 -6.13
CA GLU A 113 -3.27 12.54 -6.12
C GLU A 113 -3.70 13.10 -7.50
N GLU A 114 -3.23 12.48 -8.58
CA GLU A 114 -3.53 12.90 -9.95
C GLU A 114 -4.92 12.44 -10.42
N ASP A 115 -5.33 11.22 -10.06
CA ASP A 115 -6.50 10.56 -10.69
C ASP A 115 -7.72 10.42 -9.78
N LEU A 116 -7.57 10.58 -8.45
CA LEU A 116 -8.71 10.56 -7.53
C LEU A 116 -9.15 11.99 -7.19
N LEU A 117 -10.41 12.28 -7.47
CA LEU A 117 -11.06 13.47 -6.93
C LEU A 117 -11.31 13.23 -5.44
N THR A 118 -10.62 13.99 -4.59
CA THR A 118 -10.60 13.94 -3.12
C THR A 118 -11.94 14.21 -2.42
N GLU A 119 -13.07 14.14 -3.12
CA GLU A 119 -14.40 14.46 -2.58
C GLU A 119 -15.11 13.27 -1.91
N GLU A 120 -14.59 12.05 -2.08
CA GLU A 120 -15.15 10.85 -1.46
C GLU A 120 -14.40 10.61 -0.14
N GLY A 121 -15.09 10.77 1.00
CA GLY A 121 -14.53 10.82 2.36
C GLY A 121 -13.90 9.51 2.88
N ILE A 122 -13.18 8.79 2.03
CA ILE A 122 -12.43 7.58 2.33
C ILE A 122 -11.02 7.98 2.74
N LEU A 123 -10.54 7.50 3.89
CA LEU A 123 -9.16 7.65 4.30
C LEU A 123 -8.27 6.71 3.46
N VAL A 124 -7.32 7.26 2.72
CA VAL A 124 -6.44 6.45 1.86
C VAL A 124 -5.02 6.41 2.43
N ALA A 125 -4.42 5.22 2.53
CA ALA A 125 -3.07 5.02 3.02
C ALA A 125 -2.29 3.99 2.18
N ALA A 126 -1.06 4.31 1.79
CA ALA A 126 -0.15 3.38 1.12
C ALA A 126 0.86 2.79 2.13
N ILE A 127 0.95 1.47 2.19
CA ILE A 127 1.82 0.73 3.10
C ILE A 127 2.93 0.05 2.31
N GLY A 128 4.17 0.48 2.54
CA GLY A 128 5.35 -0.14 1.96
C GLY A 128 5.66 -1.49 2.61
N SER A 129 5.82 -2.53 1.79
CA SER A 129 6.43 -3.79 2.21
C SER A 129 7.94 -3.64 2.40
N ASP A 130 8.58 -4.62 3.04
CA ASP A 130 9.98 -4.46 3.50
C ASP A 130 11.00 -4.51 2.35
N LYS A 131 10.65 -5.11 1.20
CA LYS A 131 11.54 -5.26 0.05
C LYS A 131 11.16 -4.34 -1.11
N THR A 132 12.21 -3.91 -1.82
CA THR A 132 12.09 -3.24 -3.12
C THR A 132 11.69 -4.23 -4.22
N TYR A 133 10.87 -3.78 -5.15
CA TYR A 133 10.51 -4.46 -6.39
C TYR A 133 11.66 -4.46 -7.40
N ALA A 134 12.39 -3.34 -7.53
CA ALA A 134 13.47 -3.17 -8.49
C ALA A 134 14.66 -4.11 -8.18
N ALA A 135 15.19 -4.79 -9.19
CA ALA A 135 16.43 -5.58 -9.06
C ALA A 135 17.68 -4.68 -8.99
N SER A 136 17.59 -3.42 -9.44
CA SER A 136 18.67 -2.46 -9.26
C SER A 136 18.75 -2.02 -7.80
N LYS A 137 19.94 -2.05 -7.19
CA LYS A 137 20.24 -1.52 -5.83
C LYS A 137 20.00 0.00 -5.69
N LYS A 138 19.33 0.64 -6.64
CA LYS A 138 18.92 2.04 -6.57
C LYS A 138 17.56 2.06 -5.91
N GLU A 139 17.55 2.22 -4.59
CA GLU A 139 16.32 2.54 -3.87
C GLU A 139 15.80 3.89 -4.41
N PRO A 140 14.55 3.99 -4.89
CA PRO A 140 13.99 5.30 -5.12
C PRO A 140 13.88 6.01 -3.77
N PHE A 141 14.47 7.19 -3.74
CA PHE A 141 14.38 8.09 -2.61
C PHE A 141 13.05 8.81 -2.69
N ILE A 142 12.19 8.61 -1.68
CA ILE A 142 10.96 9.38 -1.52
C ILE A 142 11.38 10.73 -0.96
N LEU A 143 11.38 11.75 -1.82
CA LEU A 143 11.35 13.13 -1.36
C LEU A 143 9.86 13.41 -1.14
N GLU A 144 9.40 13.42 0.11
CA GLU A 144 8.02 13.78 0.44
C GLU A 144 7.68 15.10 -0.26
N ALA A 145 6.78 15.06 -1.24
CA ALA A 145 5.98 16.25 -1.54
C ALA A 145 5.22 16.54 -0.26
N ALA A 146 5.29 17.80 0.19
CA ALA A 146 4.78 18.27 1.47
C ALA A 146 3.56 17.48 1.93
N MET A 147 3.69 16.73 3.04
CA MET A 147 2.59 15.96 3.62
C MET A 147 1.31 16.80 3.57
N TYR A 148 0.26 16.22 2.98
CA TYR A 148 -1.07 16.82 2.89
C TYR A 148 -1.43 17.43 4.25
N GLU A 149 -1.55 18.75 4.31
CA GLU A 149 -1.69 19.52 5.56
C GLU A 149 -2.83 18.98 6.45
N PRO A 150 -3.98 18.55 5.90
CA PRO A 150 -5.03 17.90 6.68
C PRO A 150 -4.64 16.55 7.30
N PHE A 151 -3.77 15.76 6.66
CA PHE A 151 -3.25 14.52 7.24
C PHE A 151 -2.29 14.81 8.39
N VAL A 152 -1.43 15.83 8.24
CA VAL A 152 -0.53 16.28 9.31
C VAL A 152 -1.35 16.74 10.50
N GLU A 153 -2.40 17.55 10.28
CA GLU A 153 -3.32 18.00 11.32
C GLU A 153 -4.02 16.83 12.03
N ALA A 154 -4.60 15.90 11.28
CA ALA A 154 -5.26 14.71 11.85
C ALA A 154 -4.30 13.83 12.66
N PHE A 155 -3.08 13.62 12.15
CA PHE A 155 -2.03 12.87 12.83
C PHE A 155 -1.54 13.60 14.09
N ASN A 156 -1.34 14.91 14.05
CA ASN A 156 -0.97 15.69 15.23
C ASN A 156 -2.05 15.67 16.30
N GLU A 157 -3.32 15.74 15.90
CA GLU A 157 -4.44 15.76 16.83
C GLU A 157 -4.56 14.42 17.55
N ALA A 158 -4.53 13.32 16.79
CA ALA A 158 -4.64 11.99 17.35
C ALA A 158 -3.41 11.56 18.17
N TRP A 159 -2.21 12.06 17.85
CA TRP A 159 -0.97 11.74 18.58
C TRP A 159 -0.47 12.86 19.50
N LYS A 160 -1.22 13.96 19.64
CA LYS A 160 -0.89 15.16 20.43
C LYS A 160 0.51 15.72 20.14
N VAL A 161 1.01 15.54 18.92
CA VAL A 161 2.31 16.05 18.50
C VAL A 161 2.17 17.54 18.24
N LYS A 162 2.92 18.35 18.99
CA LYS A 162 2.88 19.81 18.83
C LYS A 162 3.82 20.24 17.69
N PRO A 163 3.41 21.21 16.85
CA PRO A 163 4.24 21.73 15.75
C PRO A 163 5.64 22.22 16.17
N GLU A 164 5.76 22.74 17.39
CA GLU A 164 7.03 23.16 17.99
C GLU A 164 8.08 22.04 18.12
N ASN A 165 7.66 20.77 18.07
CA ASN A 165 8.55 19.61 18.18
C ASN A 165 9.01 19.04 16.82
N TYR A 166 8.55 19.62 15.69
CA TYR A 166 8.89 19.11 14.35
C TYR A 166 10.36 19.22 14.01
N SER A 167 11.01 20.29 14.49
CA SER A 167 12.45 20.47 14.34
C SER A 167 13.22 19.31 14.96
N GLU A 168 12.80 18.85 16.14
CA GLU A 168 13.44 17.79 16.89
C GLU A 168 13.22 16.43 16.21
N ALA A 169 11.98 16.12 15.83
CA ALA A 169 11.65 14.91 15.06
C ALA A 169 12.40 14.84 13.71
N ALA A 170 12.49 15.96 12.99
CA ALA A 170 13.26 16.04 11.74
C ALA A 170 14.77 15.86 11.98
N GLN A 171 15.28 16.27 13.14
CA GLN A 171 16.66 16.08 13.54
C GLN A 171 16.96 14.60 13.87
N GLU A 172 16.07 13.94 14.59
CA GLU A 172 16.15 12.51 14.90
C GLU A 172 16.14 11.67 13.61
N VAL A 173 15.25 11.98 12.67
CA VAL A 173 15.22 11.33 11.34
C VAL A 173 16.55 11.55 10.60
N ARG A 174 17.10 12.77 10.61
CA ARG A 174 18.41 13.06 9.98
C ARG A 174 19.56 12.31 10.64
N GLU A 175 19.53 12.11 11.96
CA GLU A 175 20.54 11.34 12.68
C GLU A 175 20.46 9.85 12.37
N VAL A 176 19.24 9.30 12.25
CA VAL A 176 19.04 7.92 11.75
C VAL A 176 19.61 7.80 10.35
N LEU A 177 19.31 8.73 9.44
CA LEU A 177 19.83 8.71 8.06
C LEU A 177 21.36 8.75 7.97
N ARG A 178 22.03 9.48 8.87
CA ARG A 178 23.51 9.50 8.93
C ARG A 178 24.13 8.18 9.37
N LYS A 179 23.41 7.33 10.11
CA LYS A 179 23.92 6.01 10.53
C LYS A 179 23.98 4.99 9.39
N TYR A 180 23.29 5.25 8.28
CA TYR A 180 23.18 4.35 7.13
C TYR A 180 23.89 4.89 5.87
N GLN A 181 24.70 5.95 6.01
CA GLN A 181 25.70 6.38 5.01
C GLN A 181 27.06 5.74 5.30
#